data_AF-A0ABD5VQB9-F1
#
_entry.id   AF-A0ABD5VQB9-F1
#
_cell.length_a   1.000
_cell.length_b   1.000
_cell.length_c   1.000
_cell.angle_alpha   90.00
_cell.angle_beta   90.00
_cell.angle_gamma   90.00
#
_symmetry.space_group_name_H-M   'P 1'
#
loop_
_entity.id
_entity.type
_entity.pdbx_description
1 polymer ?
#
loop_
_entity_poly.entity_id
_entity_poly.type
_entity_poly.pdbx_seq_one_letter_code
_entity_poly.pdbx_strand_id
1 'polypeptide(L)'
;MYRCGSARVNWYLIEDDDALTVIDTGFPTHWQEFLQQLDGLGYDRADIEACPLTHAHPDYTESQVAFYLSDRDVLSWGDALATVDFETWRGNTPQLLPEWWNADHDQARASRSNLRNLGDIRLLAGHGDPWTRDLRNALR
;
A
#
# COMPACT_ATOMS: atom_id res chain seq x y z
N MET A 1 -2.48 8.81 9.83
CA MET A 1 -1.98 7.95 8.73
C MET A 1 -1.11 8.77 7.80
N TYR A 2 0.12 8.33 7.57
CA TYR A 2 1.14 9.03 6.82
C TYR A 2 1.69 8.13 5.71
N ARG A 3 1.87 8.70 4.52
CA ARG A 3 2.54 8.04 3.41
C ARG A 3 4.03 8.34 3.51
N CYS A 4 4.83 7.33 3.21
CA CYS A 4 6.27 7.38 3.30
C CYS A 4 6.91 6.83 2.01
N GLY A 5 8.18 7.18 1.75
CA GLY A 5 8.89 6.79 0.53
C GLY A 5 8.65 7.75 -0.64
N SER A 6 8.39 7.22 -1.83
CA SER A 6 8.32 8.02 -3.07
C SER A 6 7.10 7.68 -3.93
N ALA A 7 6.86 8.46 -4.99
CA ALA A 7 5.88 8.11 -6.03
C ALA A 7 6.07 6.70 -6.62
N ARG A 8 7.28 6.14 -6.49
CA ARG A 8 7.64 4.84 -7.04
C ARG A 8 7.59 3.70 -6.04
N VAL A 9 7.64 3.96 -4.73
CA VAL A 9 7.57 2.93 -3.69
C VAL A 9 6.95 3.55 -2.46
N ASN A 10 5.79 3.03 -2.07
CA ASN A 10 5.07 3.47 -0.90
C ASN A 10 5.19 2.48 0.24
N TRP A 11 5.22 3.03 1.44
CA TRP A 11 4.94 2.34 2.68
C TRP A 11 4.22 3.34 3.60
N TYR A 12 3.62 2.88 4.69
CA TYR A 12 2.69 3.70 5.45
C TYR A 12 2.87 3.56 6.95
N LEU A 13 2.68 4.68 7.65
CA LEU A 13 2.50 4.73 9.09
C LEU A 13 1.01 4.94 9.39
N ILE A 14 0.41 4.02 10.13
CA ILE A 14 -0.96 4.13 10.60
C ILE A 14 -0.88 4.41 12.10
N GLU A 15 -1.46 5.53 12.50
CA GLU A 15 -1.54 5.98 13.89
C GLU A 15 -2.90 5.58 14.43
N ASP A 16 -2.90 4.98 15.61
CA ASP A 16 -4.09 4.61 16.38
C ASP A 16 -3.81 4.82 17.86
N ASP A 17 -4.57 5.72 18.49
CA ASP A 17 -4.28 6.22 19.84
C ASP A 17 -2.80 6.64 19.99
N ASP A 18 -2.05 5.98 20.89
CA ASP A 18 -0.63 6.24 21.16
C ASP A 18 0.30 5.20 20.48
N ALA A 19 -0.21 4.44 19.51
CA ALA A 19 0.51 3.36 18.85
C ALA A 19 0.64 3.57 17.33
N LEU A 20 1.73 3.03 16.77
CA LEU A 20 1.99 3.01 15.34
C LEU A 20 1.96 1.59 14.77
N THR A 21 1.31 1.45 13.62
CA THR A 21 1.43 0.29 12.73
C THR A 21 2.16 0.71 11.45
N VAL A 22 3.22 -0.02 11.11
CA VAL A 22 4.00 0.17 9.88
C VAL A 22 3.53 -0.82 8.81
N ILE A 23 2.94 -0.34 7.71
CA ILE A 23 2.61 -1.19 6.56
C ILE A 23 3.75 -1.10 5.55
N ASP A 24 4.45 -2.22 5.35
CA ASP A 24 5.69 -2.32 4.56
C ASP A 24 6.83 -1.41 5.06
N THR A 25 8.05 -1.62 4.57
CA THR A 25 9.24 -0.92 5.07
C THR A 25 10.05 -0.17 4.01
N GLY A 26 9.58 -0.18 2.76
CA GLY A 26 10.35 0.35 1.62
C GLY A 26 11.76 -0.24 1.52
N PHE A 27 12.68 0.48 0.87
CA PHE A 27 14.10 0.11 0.78
C PHE A 27 14.93 0.51 2.01
N PRO A 28 16.07 -0.17 2.27
CA PRO A 28 17.00 0.20 3.35
C PRO A 28 17.46 1.66 3.35
N THR A 29 17.52 2.30 2.18
CA THR A 29 17.89 3.72 2.02
C THR A 29 16.89 4.68 2.66
N HIS A 30 15.64 4.27 2.92
CA HIS A 30 14.64 5.11 3.58
C HIS A 30 14.79 5.12 5.11
N TRP A 31 15.75 4.38 5.68
CA TRP A 31 15.87 4.27 7.14
C TRP A 31 16.04 5.62 7.85
N GLN A 32 16.86 6.53 7.31
CA GLN A 32 17.03 7.87 7.89
C GLN A 32 15.77 8.74 7.75
N GLU A 33 15.07 8.64 6.62
CA GLU A 33 13.79 9.34 6.39
C GLU A 33 12.73 8.87 7.38
N PHE A 34 12.64 7.56 7.62
CA PHE A 34 11.75 6.96 8.60
C PHE A 34 12.01 7.51 10.01
N LEU A 35 13.27 7.54 10.45
CA LEU A 35 13.60 8.08 11.77
C LEU A 35 13.25 9.57 11.89
N GLN A 36 13.50 10.38 10.85
CA GLN A 36 13.12 11.79 10.85
C GLN A 36 11.60 11.98 10.89
N GLN A 37 10.86 11.09 10.22
CA GLN A 37 9.42 11.14 10.19
C GLN A 37 8.81 10.73 11.53
N LEU A 38 9.34 9.72 12.22
CA LEU A 38 8.93 9.38 13.60
C LEU A 38 9.15 10.56 14.55
N ASP A 39 10.34 11.16 14.53
CA ASP A 39 10.68 12.33 15.36
C ASP A 39 9.75 13.53 15.07
N GLY A 40 9.49 13.81 13.79
CA GLY A 40 8.57 14.86 13.37
C GLY A 40 7.11 14.62 13.77
N LEU A 41 6.72 13.38 14.01
CA LEU A 41 5.40 12.98 14.50
C LEU A 41 5.34 12.84 16.02
N GLY A 42 6.48 12.93 16.72
CA GLY A 42 6.56 12.81 18.18
C GLY A 42 6.57 11.37 18.70
N TYR A 43 6.89 10.39 17.85
CA TYR A 43 6.96 8.97 18.21
C TYR A 43 8.41 8.45 18.24
N ASP A 44 8.66 7.43 19.07
CA ASP A 44 9.85 6.57 18.99
C ASP A 44 9.49 5.26 18.27
N ARG A 45 10.52 4.49 17.88
CA ARG A 45 10.35 3.12 17.38
C ARG A 45 9.69 2.20 18.41
N ALA A 46 9.84 2.50 19.71
CA ALA A 46 9.19 1.76 20.78
C ALA A 46 7.65 1.82 20.73
N ASP A 47 7.09 2.84 20.06
CA ASP A 47 5.66 3.03 19.92
C ASP A 47 5.08 2.24 18.73
N ILE A 48 5.91 1.47 18.01
CA ILE A 48 5.48 0.62 16.90
C ILE A 48 5.05 -0.73 17.44
N GLU A 49 3.74 -1.00 17.39
CA GLU A 49 3.14 -2.24 17.89
C GLU A 49 3.05 -3.33 16.83
N ALA A 50 3.01 -2.94 15.55
CA ALA A 50 2.88 -3.89 14.44
C ALA A 50 3.62 -3.43 13.18
N CYS A 51 4.18 -4.40 12.45
CA CYS A 51 4.78 -4.18 11.13
C CYS A 51 4.37 -5.31 10.16
N PRO A 52 3.10 -5.36 9.70
CA PRO A 52 2.70 -6.31 8.68
C PRO A 52 3.39 -5.97 7.35
N LEU A 53 4.09 -6.95 6.80
CA LEU A 53 4.62 -6.89 5.44
C LEU A 53 3.52 -7.41 4.51
N THR A 54 3.11 -6.59 3.54
CA THR A 54 2.12 -6.98 2.53
C THR A 54 2.69 -8.02 1.59
N HIS A 55 4.01 -8.03 1.39
CA HIS A 55 4.70 -9.04 0.63
C HIS A 55 6.16 -9.17 1.05
N ALA A 56 6.77 -10.32 0.80
CA ALA A 56 8.16 -10.58 1.13
C ALA A 56 9.04 -10.51 -0.12
N HIS A 57 9.32 -9.33 -0.67
CA HIS A 57 10.28 -9.17 -1.76
C HIS A 57 11.66 -8.72 -1.24
N PRO A 58 12.73 -9.45 -1.58
CA PRO A 58 14.07 -8.91 -1.80
C PRO A 58 14.40 -8.77 -3.29
N ASP A 59 13.38 -8.69 -4.16
CA ASP A 59 13.32 -8.94 -5.62
C ASP A 59 12.67 -10.33 -5.90
N TYR A 60 11.41 -10.34 -6.37
CA TYR A 60 10.57 -11.48 -6.80
C TYR A 60 10.14 -12.53 -5.75
N THR A 61 8.86 -12.51 -5.31
CA THR A 61 8.23 -13.61 -4.55
C THR A 61 6.69 -13.56 -4.45
N GLU A 62 6.10 -14.75 -4.51
CA GLU A 62 4.69 -15.13 -4.74
C GLU A 62 3.71 -14.90 -3.57
N SER A 63 4.08 -14.10 -2.56
CA SER A 63 3.24 -13.89 -1.37
C SER A 63 2.85 -12.42 -1.23
N GLN A 64 1.69 -12.06 -1.78
CA GLN A 64 1.05 -10.77 -1.53
C GLN A 64 -0.20 -10.96 -0.67
N VAL A 65 -0.35 -10.16 0.37
CA VAL A 65 -1.51 -10.14 1.27
C VAL A 65 -2.13 -8.75 1.24
N ALA A 66 -3.43 -8.73 0.96
CA ALA A 66 -4.24 -7.54 1.15
C ALA A 66 -4.70 -7.44 2.61
N PHE A 67 -4.60 -6.26 3.21
CA PHE A 67 -5.19 -5.97 4.51
C PHE A 67 -6.22 -4.86 4.38
N TYR A 68 -7.44 -5.15 4.85
CA TYR A 68 -8.53 -4.18 4.94
C TYR A 68 -8.82 -3.88 6.40
N LEU A 69 -8.63 -2.61 6.79
CA LEU A 69 -9.00 -2.08 8.09
C LEU A 69 -10.41 -1.51 7.98
N SER A 70 -11.40 -2.35 8.27
CA SER A 70 -12.83 -2.05 8.06
C SER A 70 -13.36 -0.91 8.92
N ASP A 71 -12.75 -0.68 10.08
CA ASP A 71 -13.06 0.44 10.97
C ASP A 71 -12.61 1.81 10.41
N ARG A 72 -11.72 1.79 9.41
CA ARG A 72 -11.12 2.99 8.80
C ARG A 72 -11.40 3.12 7.30
N ASP A 73 -12.08 2.15 6.71
CA ASP A 73 -12.25 2.01 5.27
C ASP A 73 -10.92 2.07 4.49
N VAL A 74 -9.84 1.53 5.08
CA VAL A 74 -8.50 1.54 4.49
C VAL A 74 -8.16 0.16 3.93
N LEU A 75 -7.82 0.09 2.65
CA LEU A 75 -7.31 -1.11 1.99
C LEU A 75 -5.84 -0.91 1.61
N SER A 76 -4.95 -1.76 2.10
CA SER A 76 -3.61 -1.94 1.54
C SER A 76 -3.58 -3.23 0.74
N TRP A 77 -3.13 -3.17 -0.51
CA TRP A 77 -3.00 -4.35 -1.38
C TRP A 77 -1.62 -4.48 -2.02
N GLY A 78 -0.62 -3.80 -1.45
CA GLY A 78 0.77 -3.85 -1.92
C GLY A 78 0.90 -3.59 -3.42
N ASP A 79 1.68 -4.44 -4.08
CA ASP A 79 1.98 -4.38 -5.52
C ASP A 79 0.86 -4.96 -6.41
N ALA A 80 -0.25 -5.47 -5.86
CA ALA A 80 -1.34 -5.95 -6.71
C ALA A 80 -2.06 -4.79 -7.43
N LEU A 81 -2.07 -3.59 -6.83
CA LEU A 81 -2.61 -2.38 -7.41
C LEU A 81 -1.61 -1.23 -7.38
N ALA A 82 -1.51 -0.53 -8.51
CA ALA A 82 -0.94 0.80 -8.59
C ALA A 82 -2.06 1.82 -8.88
N THR A 83 -1.90 3.05 -8.42
CA THR A 83 -2.75 4.17 -8.85
C THR A 83 -2.14 4.96 -9.99
N VAL A 84 -0.88 4.67 -10.31
CA VAL A 84 -0.11 5.30 -11.38
C VAL A 84 0.09 4.33 -12.53
N ASP A 85 0.09 4.85 -13.75
CA ASP A 85 0.56 4.13 -14.95
C ASP A 85 2.05 3.85 -14.85
N PHE A 86 2.45 2.58 -14.94
CA PHE A 86 3.82 2.17 -14.65
C PHE A 86 4.80 2.52 -15.78
N GLU A 87 4.30 2.67 -17.01
CA GLU A 87 5.13 3.05 -18.16
C GLU A 87 5.40 4.56 -18.18
N THR A 88 4.38 5.35 -17.88
CA THR A 88 4.42 6.81 -18.00
C THR A 88 4.59 7.54 -16.66
N TRP A 89 4.42 6.83 -15.54
CA TRP A 89 4.37 7.37 -14.17
C TRP A 89 3.34 8.49 -14.01
N ARG A 90 2.19 8.39 -14.69
CA ARG A 90 1.11 9.38 -14.68
C ARG A 90 -0.23 8.77 -14.30
N GLY A 91 -1.17 9.63 -13.88
CA GLY A 91 -2.53 9.22 -13.50
C GLY A 91 -2.69 8.96 -12.00
N ASN A 92 -3.94 8.80 -11.59
CA ASN A 92 -4.32 8.47 -10.21
C ASN A 92 -5.62 7.63 -10.24
N THR A 93 -5.57 6.51 -10.97
CA THR A 93 -6.67 5.56 -11.10
C THR A 93 -6.14 4.17 -10.76
N PRO A 94 -6.75 3.45 -9.79
CA PRO A 94 -6.35 2.09 -9.46
C PRO A 94 -6.36 1.16 -10.67
N GLN A 95 -5.29 0.39 -10.84
CA GLN A 95 -5.13 -0.62 -11.88
C GLN A 95 -4.22 -1.75 -11.42
N LEU A 96 -4.39 -2.91 -12.02
CA LEU A 96 -3.46 -4.03 -11.81
C LEU A 96 -2.10 -3.67 -12.40
N LEU A 97 -1.02 -4.12 -11.74
CA LEU A 97 0.31 -4.03 -12.34
C LEU A 97 0.41 -4.86 -13.63
N PRO A 98 1.38 -4.56 -14.51
CA PRO A 98 1.59 -5.32 -15.75
C PRO A 98 1.75 -6.83 -15.51
N GLU A 99 1.36 -7.63 -16.51
CA GLU A 99 1.40 -9.10 -16.44
C GLU A 99 2.79 -9.65 -16.10
N TRP A 100 3.85 -8.99 -16.56
CA TRP A 100 5.23 -9.40 -16.29
C TRP A 100 5.76 -9.02 -14.90
N TRP A 101 4.97 -8.32 -14.07
CA TRP A 101 5.30 -7.97 -12.68
C TRP A 101 4.54 -8.83 -11.66
N ASN A 102 3.38 -9.35 -12.05
CA ASN A 102 2.56 -10.20 -11.20
C ASN A 102 2.96 -11.66 -11.38
N ALA A 103 3.27 -12.36 -10.29
CA ALA A 103 3.56 -13.80 -10.33
C ALA A 103 2.38 -14.61 -10.93
N ASP A 104 1.14 -14.19 -10.67
CA ASP A 104 -0.09 -14.75 -11.25
C ASP A 104 -1.13 -13.65 -11.51
N HIS A 105 -1.15 -13.16 -12.75
CA HIS A 105 -2.05 -12.07 -13.16
C HIS A 105 -3.53 -12.51 -13.22
N ASP A 106 -3.80 -13.79 -13.49
CA ASP A 106 -5.16 -14.34 -13.52
C ASP A 106 -5.73 -14.43 -12.10
N GLN A 107 -4.92 -14.84 -11.13
CA GLN A 107 -5.29 -14.82 -9.72
C GLN A 107 -5.49 -13.39 -9.20
N ALA A 108 -4.67 -12.42 -9.60
CA ALA A 108 -4.87 -11.01 -9.24
C ALA A 108 -6.20 -10.47 -9.81
N ARG A 109 -6.51 -10.79 -11.07
CA ARG A 109 -7.78 -10.45 -11.72
C ARG A 109 -8.99 -11.12 -11.07
N ALA A 110 -8.84 -12.37 -10.64
CA ALA A 110 -9.87 -13.10 -9.90
C ALA A 110 -10.08 -12.47 -8.51
N SER A 111 -9.01 -12.17 -7.78
CA SER A 111 -9.07 -11.58 -6.44
C SER A 111 -9.70 -10.19 -6.42
N ARG A 112 -9.61 -9.43 -7.52
CA ARG A 112 -10.35 -8.17 -7.72
C ARG A 112 -11.85 -8.32 -7.47
N SER A 113 -12.47 -9.46 -7.79
CA SER A 113 -13.92 -9.61 -7.55
C SER A 113 -14.29 -9.53 -6.07
N ASN A 114 -13.36 -9.88 -5.18
CA ASN A 114 -13.59 -9.85 -3.72
C ASN A 114 -13.70 -8.42 -3.18
N LEU A 115 -13.20 -7.43 -3.93
CA LEU A 115 -13.16 -6.04 -3.48
C LEU A 115 -14.35 -5.20 -3.98
N ARG A 116 -15.18 -5.76 -4.87
CA ARG A 116 -16.30 -5.04 -5.51
C ARG A 116 -17.37 -4.54 -4.53
N ASN A 117 -17.38 -5.06 -3.30
CA ASN A 117 -18.40 -4.72 -2.30
C ASN A 117 -17.86 -3.82 -1.17
N LEU A 118 -16.60 -3.37 -1.23
CA LEU A 118 -16.01 -2.54 -0.17
C LEU A 118 -16.50 -1.09 -0.17
N GLY A 119 -17.18 -0.64 -1.24
CA GLY A 119 -17.70 0.74 -1.33
C GLY A 119 -16.59 1.79 -1.43
N ASP A 120 -16.82 2.94 -0.81
CA ASP A 120 -15.83 4.02 -0.73
C ASP A 120 -14.70 3.60 0.21
N ILE A 121 -13.49 3.47 -0.34
CA ILE A 121 -12.30 3.10 0.42
C ILE A 121 -11.16 4.08 0.17
N ARG A 122 -10.22 4.14 1.11
CA ARG A 122 -8.90 4.68 0.89
C ARG A 122 -7.94 3.54 0.52
N LEU A 123 -7.58 3.47 -0.75
CA LEU A 123 -6.59 2.54 -1.28
C LEU A 123 -5.17 3.07 -1.03
N LEU A 124 -4.38 2.24 -0.36
CA LEU A 124 -2.95 2.39 -0.13
C LEU A 124 -2.21 1.51 -1.14
N ALA A 125 -1.90 2.09 -2.30
CA ALA A 125 -1.20 1.39 -3.37
C ALA A 125 0.30 1.31 -3.09
N GLY A 126 0.97 0.22 -3.50
CA GLY A 126 2.44 0.15 -3.48
C GLY A 126 3.11 1.21 -4.37
N HIS A 127 2.40 1.68 -5.40
CA HIS A 127 2.89 2.65 -6.38
C HIS A 127 1.85 3.72 -6.72
N GLY A 128 2.29 4.99 -6.78
CA GLY A 128 1.43 6.15 -7.04
C GLY A 128 0.91 6.83 -5.77
N ASP A 129 -0.04 7.76 -5.90
CA ASP A 129 -0.63 8.44 -4.75
C ASP A 129 -1.80 7.65 -4.16
N PRO A 130 -2.11 7.80 -2.85
CA PRO A 130 -3.30 7.18 -2.26
C PRO A 130 -4.55 7.64 -3.00
N TRP A 131 -5.52 6.73 -3.10
CA TRP A 131 -6.74 6.97 -3.85
C TRP A 131 -7.98 6.77 -2.95
N THR A 132 -8.95 7.67 -3.03
CA THR A 132 -10.14 7.64 -2.17
C THR A 132 -11.41 7.87 -2.97
N ARG A 133 -12.08 6.79 -3.38
CA ARG A 133 -13.46 6.75 -3.91
C ARG A 133 -14.00 5.32 -3.83
N ASP A 134 -15.21 5.10 -4.35
CA ASP A 134 -15.79 3.78 -4.54
C ASP A 134 -14.98 2.92 -5.52
N LEU A 135 -14.38 1.84 -5.01
CA LEU A 135 -13.49 0.97 -5.78
C LEU A 135 -14.16 0.37 -7.03
N ARG A 136 -15.49 0.22 -7.05
CA ARG A 136 -16.25 -0.23 -8.23
C ARG A 136 -16.08 0.69 -9.44
N ASN A 137 -15.82 1.97 -9.20
CA ASN A 137 -15.69 2.98 -10.24
C ASN A 137 -14.25 3.10 -10.78
N ALA A 138 -13.27 2.48 -10.12
CA ALA A 138 -11.86 2.55 -10.50
C ALA A 138 -11.41 1.40 -11.40
N LEU A 139 -11.76 0.16 -11.04
CA LEU A 139 -11.21 -1.03 -11.68
C LEU A 139 -12.05 -1.50 -12.88
N ARG A 140 -12.19 -0.68 -13.91
CA ARG A 140 -12.82 -1.08 -15.18
C ARG A 140 -11.89 -2.01 -15.96
#